data_AF-A0AAE9SE90-F1
#
_entry.id   AF-A0AAE9SE90-F1
#
_cell.length_a   1.000
_cell.length_b   1.000
_cell.length_c   1.000
_cell.angle_alpha   90.00
_cell.angle_beta   90.00
_cell.angle_gamma   90.00
#
_symmetry.space_group_name_H-M   'P 1'
#
loop_
_entity.id
_entity.type
_entity.pdbx_description
1 polymer ?
#
loop_
_entity_poly.entity_id
_entity_poly.type
_entity_poly.pdbx_seq_one_letter_code
_entity_poly.pdbx_strand_id
1 'polypeptide(L)'
;MKIIVTITGLLLCFSTAFAQKVINASDIMRDVKNGKAIEISNTTIKGTLDFTFMNEALPKLPKRKSWWNNGGSNTVEKQITNKVSFVNCVFDDDVLAYIPHEKSGYTFVANFEDIVVFKDCTFEQKAMFKYSDFERNTNFSNTKFKGDSTFKYAKFDRDITFENTSFEEPATFKYADFNRFVSFKNSVFNESAIFKYTEFKDGVSFRNVKFEEDLNIKYTKVSGEFDITGMEVAFDIDSKYTKINGKSFNKYLMKR
;
A
#
# COMPACT_ATOMS: atom_id res chain seq x y z
N MET A 1 8.56 65.70 17.40
CA MET A 1 7.65 64.54 17.55
C MET A 1 7.64 63.79 16.23
N LYS A 2 8.28 62.61 16.14
CA LYS A 2 8.35 61.82 14.89
C LYS A 2 7.15 60.89 14.81
N ILE A 3 6.37 60.99 13.75
CA ILE A 3 5.25 60.09 13.44
C ILE A 3 5.83 58.84 12.77
N ILE A 4 5.68 57.69 13.40
CA ILE A 4 6.02 56.38 12.81
C ILE A 4 4.74 55.86 12.17
N VAL A 5 4.74 55.73 10.83
CA VAL A 5 3.68 55.07 10.07
C VAL A 5 4.10 53.62 9.86
N THR A 6 3.41 52.69 10.51
CA THR A 6 3.62 51.25 10.33
C THR A 6 2.76 50.77 9.17
N ILE A 7 3.38 50.41 8.05
CA ILE A 7 2.70 49.80 6.91
C ILE A 7 2.72 48.29 7.11
N THR A 8 1.60 47.71 7.52
CA THR A 8 1.38 46.26 7.47
C THR A 8 1.09 45.85 6.03
N GLY A 9 2.05 45.21 5.37
CA GLY A 9 1.86 44.58 4.06
C GLY A 9 1.04 43.30 4.18
N LEU A 10 -0.13 43.28 3.53
CA LEU A 10 -0.95 42.08 3.39
C LEU A 10 -0.34 41.18 2.31
N LEU A 11 0.26 40.04 2.70
CA LEU A 11 0.67 39.01 1.75
C LEU A 11 -0.58 38.31 1.21
N LEU A 12 -0.98 38.64 -0.02
CA LEU A 12 -1.97 37.88 -0.78
C LEU A 12 -1.29 36.65 -1.38
N CYS A 13 -1.44 35.50 -0.71
CA CYS A 13 -1.14 34.19 -1.30
C CYS A 13 -2.16 33.92 -2.41
N PHE A 14 -1.79 34.15 -3.67
CA PHE A 14 -2.56 33.68 -4.82
C PHE A 14 -2.42 32.16 -4.94
N SER A 15 -3.37 31.40 -4.42
CA SER A 15 -3.52 29.99 -4.80
C SER A 15 -4.23 29.93 -6.16
N THR A 16 -3.48 29.64 -7.21
CA THR A 16 -4.09 29.25 -8.49
C THR A 16 -4.71 27.88 -8.31
N ALA A 17 -6.01 27.83 -8.03
CA ALA A 17 -6.78 26.60 -8.04
C ALA A 17 -6.95 26.12 -9.49
N PHE A 18 -5.98 25.35 -10.00
CA PHE A 18 -6.21 24.56 -11.21
C PHE A 18 -7.22 23.47 -10.87
N ALA A 19 -8.34 23.40 -11.60
CA ALA A 19 -9.25 22.27 -11.49
C ALA A 19 -8.48 21.00 -11.82
N GLN A 20 -8.35 20.09 -10.85
CA GLN A 20 -7.65 18.82 -11.04
C GLN A 20 -8.36 18.03 -12.16
N LYS A 21 -7.59 17.52 -13.12
CA LYS A 21 -8.13 16.70 -14.21
C LYS A 21 -8.87 15.49 -13.62
N VAL A 22 -10.01 15.11 -14.19
CA VAL A 22 -10.79 13.96 -13.73
C VAL A 22 -10.80 12.87 -14.81
N ILE A 23 -10.58 11.62 -14.43
CA ILE A 23 -10.66 10.43 -15.30
C ILE A 23 -11.49 9.35 -14.61
N ASN A 24 -12.38 8.67 -15.34
CA ASN A 24 -13.13 7.55 -14.76
C ASN A 24 -12.26 6.28 -14.69
N ALA A 25 -12.33 5.55 -13.58
CA ALA A 25 -11.65 4.28 -13.43
C ALA A 25 -12.02 3.27 -14.52
N SER A 26 -13.27 3.28 -15.01
CA SER A 26 -13.71 2.41 -16.11
C SER A 26 -12.91 2.60 -17.41
N ASP A 27 -12.50 3.84 -17.71
CA ASP A 27 -11.69 4.12 -18.89
C ASP A 27 -10.26 3.59 -18.72
N ILE A 28 -9.70 3.74 -17.52
CA ILE A 28 -8.41 3.18 -17.13
C ILE A 28 -8.45 1.65 -17.22
N MET A 29 -9.48 1.01 -16.65
CA MET A 29 -9.61 -0.44 -16.65
C MET A 29 -9.80 -1.01 -18.06
N ARG A 30 -10.44 -0.26 -18.97
CA ARG A 30 -10.49 -0.61 -20.40
C ARG A 30 -9.09 -0.60 -21.02
N ASP A 31 -8.26 0.37 -20.70
CA ASP A 31 -6.90 0.45 -21.22
C ASP A 31 -5.98 -0.65 -20.64
N VAL A 32 -6.09 -0.94 -19.33
CA VAL A 32 -5.42 -2.09 -18.68
C VAL A 32 -5.82 -3.39 -19.36
N LYS A 33 -7.11 -3.61 -19.60
CA LYS A 33 -7.62 -4.81 -20.28
C LYS A 33 -7.07 -4.98 -21.69
N ASN A 34 -6.84 -3.87 -22.38
CA ASN A 34 -6.28 -3.86 -23.74
C ASN A 34 -4.73 -3.90 -23.73
N GLY A 35 -4.10 -4.12 -22.58
CA GLY A 35 -2.65 -4.24 -22.45
C GLY A 35 -1.90 -2.91 -22.65
N LYS A 36 -2.58 -1.77 -22.53
CA LYS A 36 -1.93 -0.46 -22.65
C LYS A 36 -1.26 -0.11 -21.33
N ALA A 37 -0.04 0.43 -21.41
CA ALA A 37 0.61 1.04 -20.26
C ALA A 37 -0.24 2.20 -19.72
N ILE A 38 -0.40 2.26 -18.39
CA ILE A 38 -1.10 3.34 -17.72
C ILE A 38 -0.06 4.31 -17.17
N GLU A 39 -0.10 5.55 -17.64
CA GLU A 39 0.78 6.63 -17.20
C GLU A 39 -0.05 7.90 -16.99
N ILE A 40 -0.55 8.09 -15.77
CA ILE A 40 -1.47 9.18 -15.41
C ILE A 40 -0.84 10.04 -14.32
N SER A 41 -0.96 11.36 -14.46
CA SER A 41 -0.49 12.29 -13.45
C SER A 41 -1.46 13.43 -13.17
N ASN A 42 -1.36 14.04 -11.99
CA ASN A 42 -2.09 15.26 -11.61
C ASN A 42 -3.62 15.12 -11.81
N THR A 43 -4.18 13.98 -11.43
CA THR A 43 -5.55 13.58 -11.81
C THR A 43 -6.32 13.00 -10.63
N THR A 44 -7.61 13.33 -10.53
CA THR A 44 -8.57 12.60 -9.70
C THR A 44 -9.18 11.45 -10.51
N ILE A 45 -9.00 10.23 -10.04
CA ILE A 45 -9.65 9.04 -10.59
C ILE A 45 -11.00 8.91 -9.89
N LYS A 46 -12.08 8.86 -10.68
CA LYS A 46 -13.48 8.69 -10.24
C LYS A 46 -13.92 7.24 -10.37
N GLY A 47 -14.40 6.66 -9.27
CA GLY A 47 -14.98 5.32 -9.19
C GLY A 47 -13.96 4.21 -8.94
N THR A 48 -14.46 3.03 -8.57
CA THR A 48 -13.65 1.89 -8.16
C THR A 48 -12.68 1.43 -9.25
N LEU A 49 -11.40 1.31 -8.89
CA LEU A 49 -10.36 0.73 -9.74
C LEU A 49 -10.18 -0.74 -9.35
N ASP A 50 -10.91 -1.62 -10.03
CA ASP A 50 -10.90 -3.08 -9.79
C ASP A 50 -9.94 -3.81 -10.74
N PHE A 51 -8.68 -3.98 -10.31
CA PHE A 51 -7.68 -4.79 -11.02
C PHE A 51 -8.00 -6.30 -11.04
N THR A 52 -8.95 -6.78 -10.23
CA THR A 52 -9.32 -8.20 -10.23
C THR A 52 -10.22 -8.58 -11.41
N PHE A 53 -10.86 -7.58 -12.05
CA PHE A 53 -11.88 -7.78 -13.07
C PHE A 53 -12.97 -8.78 -12.64
N MET A 54 -13.34 -8.77 -11.34
CA MET A 54 -14.28 -9.73 -10.77
C MET A 54 -15.58 -9.77 -11.57
N ASN A 55 -16.14 -8.61 -11.91
CA ASN A 55 -17.41 -8.52 -12.63
C ASN A 55 -17.37 -9.16 -14.03
N GLU A 56 -16.20 -9.23 -14.66
CA GLU A 56 -16.03 -9.90 -15.94
C GLU A 56 -15.75 -11.40 -15.81
N ALA A 57 -15.09 -11.80 -14.72
CA ALA A 57 -14.71 -13.19 -14.48
C ALA A 57 -15.87 -14.00 -13.87
N LEU A 58 -16.55 -13.44 -12.87
CA LEU A 58 -17.58 -14.12 -12.07
C LEU A 58 -18.69 -14.81 -12.89
N PRO A 59 -19.28 -14.20 -13.94
CA PRO A 59 -20.33 -14.86 -14.72
C PRO A 59 -19.87 -16.09 -15.51
N LYS A 60 -18.56 -16.23 -15.74
CA LYS A 60 -17.94 -17.33 -16.50
C LYS A 60 -17.53 -18.51 -15.61
N LEU A 61 -17.59 -18.36 -14.29
CA LEU A 61 -17.15 -19.38 -13.35
C LEU A 61 -18.24 -20.43 -13.11
N PRO A 62 -17.86 -21.70 -12.88
CA PRO A 62 -18.82 -22.73 -12.52
C PRO A 62 -19.46 -22.42 -11.17
N LYS A 63 -20.76 -22.73 -11.03
CA LYS A 63 -21.45 -22.62 -9.74
C LYS A 63 -20.85 -23.62 -8.76
N ARG A 64 -20.24 -23.15 -7.69
CA ARG A 64 -19.79 -24.00 -6.59
C ARG A 64 -20.97 -24.30 -5.66
N LYS A 65 -21.21 -25.57 -5.38
CA LYS A 65 -22.13 -26.00 -4.32
C LYS A 65 -21.36 -26.05 -3.01
N SER A 66 -21.86 -25.38 -1.98
CA SER A 66 -21.22 -25.25 -0.66
C SER A 66 -20.84 -26.57 0.05
N TRP A 67 -21.37 -27.71 -0.41
CA TRP A 67 -21.17 -29.03 0.20
C TRP A 67 -20.21 -29.95 -0.58
N TRP A 68 -19.66 -29.49 -1.71
CA TRP A 68 -18.65 -30.22 -2.48
C TRP A 68 -17.39 -29.39 -2.63
N ASN A 69 -16.45 -29.57 -1.71
CA ASN A 69 -15.12 -29.01 -1.83
C ASN A 69 -14.26 -29.98 -2.66
N ASN A 70 -14.51 -30.06 -3.97
CA ASN A 70 -13.56 -30.69 -4.88
C ASN A 70 -12.29 -29.83 -4.79
N GLY A 71 -11.20 -30.38 -4.26
CA GLY A 71 -10.00 -29.68 -3.76
C GLY A 71 -9.19 -28.81 -4.73
N GLY A 72 -9.80 -28.24 -5.77
CA GLY A 72 -9.24 -27.18 -6.59
C GLY A 72 -9.38 -25.81 -5.93
N SER A 73 -8.39 -24.95 -6.18
CA SER A 73 -8.36 -23.57 -5.72
C SER A 73 -9.67 -22.83 -6.04
N ASN A 74 -10.10 -21.97 -5.12
CA ASN A 74 -11.21 -21.04 -5.31
C ASN A 74 -10.71 -19.61 -5.59
N THR A 75 -9.41 -19.46 -5.84
CA THR A 75 -8.82 -18.19 -6.27
C THR A 75 -8.89 -18.07 -7.78
N VAL A 76 -9.34 -16.91 -8.24
CA VAL A 76 -9.30 -16.46 -9.63
C VAL A 76 -8.25 -15.37 -9.72
N GLU A 77 -7.18 -15.63 -10.46
CA GLU A 77 -6.03 -14.72 -10.56
C GLU A 77 -6.09 -13.97 -11.89
N LYS A 78 -5.86 -12.65 -11.81
CA LYS A 78 -5.71 -11.78 -12.97
C LYS A 78 -4.27 -11.29 -13.04
N GLN A 79 -3.63 -11.56 -14.17
CA GLN A 79 -2.33 -10.96 -14.48
C GLN A 79 -2.53 -9.57 -15.09
N ILE A 80 -1.87 -8.57 -14.51
CA ILE A 80 -1.73 -7.22 -15.02
C ILE A 80 -0.32 -7.11 -15.60
N THR A 81 -0.25 -7.24 -16.92
CA THR A 81 1.03 -7.42 -17.64
C THR A 81 1.65 -6.10 -18.11
N ASN A 82 0.88 -5.02 -18.11
CA ASN A 82 1.32 -3.69 -18.49
C ASN A 82 1.72 -2.87 -17.26
N LYS A 83 2.67 -1.96 -17.44
CA LYS A 83 2.99 -0.91 -16.47
C LYS A 83 1.74 -0.18 -15.98
N VAL A 84 1.69 0.07 -14.68
CA VAL A 84 0.66 0.86 -14.00
C VAL A 84 1.34 1.99 -13.24
N SER A 85 1.14 3.23 -13.67
CA SER A 85 1.83 4.39 -13.10
C SER A 85 0.89 5.57 -12.90
N PHE A 86 0.74 5.95 -11.63
CA PHE A 86 0.02 7.12 -11.16
C PHE A 86 0.97 8.01 -10.36
N VAL A 87 1.04 9.30 -10.71
CA VAL A 87 1.89 10.27 -10.02
C VAL A 87 1.07 11.53 -9.67
N ASN A 88 1.02 11.90 -8.41
CA ASN A 88 0.21 13.03 -7.93
C ASN A 88 -1.29 12.85 -8.29
N CYS A 89 -1.83 11.67 -7.98
CA CYS A 89 -3.22 11.31 -8.27
C CYS A 89 -4.05 11.11 -7.00
N VAL A 90 -5.34 11.41 -7.09
CA VAL A 90 -6.31 11.13 -6.01
C VAL A 90 -7.27 10.05 -6.50
N PHE A 91 -7.37 8.93 -5.78
CA PHE A 91 -8.39 7.92 -5.99
C PHE A 91 -9.53 8.19 -5.04
N ASP A 92 -10.70 8.56 -5.58
CA ASP A 92 -11.84 8.98 -4.76
C ASP A 92 -12.68 7.82 -4.21
N ASP A 93 -12.40 6.60 -4.69
CA ASP A 93 -13.09 5.35 -4.41
C ASP A 93 -12.06 4.21 -4.30
N ASP A 94 -12.53 3.00 -4.02
CA ASP A 94 -11.70 1.83 -3.72
C ASP A 94 -10.73 1.47 -4.86
N VAL A 95 -9.50 1.08 -4.50
CA VAL A 95 -8.52 0.46 -5.40
C VAL A 95 -8.31 -0.99 -4.97
N LEU A 96 -8.75 -1.92 -5.81
CA LEU A 96 -8.93 -3.32 -5.47
C LEU A 96 -8.06 -4.22 -6.36
N ALA A 97 -7.12 -4.92 -5.74
CA ALA A 97 -6.44 -6.09 -6.30
C ALA A 97 -6.81 -7.38 -5.54
N TYR A 98 -7.80 -7.30 -4.65
CA TYR A 98 -8.31 -8.42 -3.87
C TYR A 98 -9.80 -8.25 -3.58
N ILE A 99 -10.62 -9.25 -3.95
CA ILE A 99 -12.05 -9.29 -3.62
C ILE A 99 -12.47 -10.71 -3.19
N PRO A 100 -12.83 -10.94 -1.92
CA PRO A 100 -13.51 -12.16 -1.51
C PRO A 100 -15.00 -12.06 -1.83
N HIS A 101 -15.52 -12.96 -2.67
CA HIS A 101 -16.94 -12.96 -3.04
C HIS A 101 -17.69 -14.13 -2.38
N GLU A 102 -18.17 -13.87 -1.16
CA GLU A 102 -18.77 -14.88 -0.27
C GLU A 102 -19.88 -15.70 -0.94
N LYS A 103 -20.77 -15.04 -1.70
CA LYS A 103 -21.92 -15.67 -2.35
C LYS A 103 -21.52 -16.76 -3.35
N SER A 104 -20.40 -16.60 -4.06
CA SER A 104 -19.91 -17.61 -5.00
C SER A 104 -18.85 -18.53 -4.39
N GLY A 105 -18.31 -18.17 -3.24
CA GLY A 105 -17.18 -18.85 -2.60
C GLY A 105 -15.85 -18.66 -3.32
N TYR A 106 -15.77 -17.76 -4.30
CA TYR A 106 -14.54 -17.43 -5.01
C TYR A 106 -13.84 -16.22 -4.36
N THR A 107 -12.51 -16.19 -4.50
CA THR A 107 -11.69 -15.02 -4.20
C THR A 107 -11.02 -14.58 -5.49
N PHE A 108 -11.01 -13.28 -5.75
CA PHE A 108 -10.37 -12.68 -6.92
C PHE A 108 -9.12 -11.93 -6.49
N VAL A 109 -8.02 -12.13 -7.20
CA VAL A 109 -6.71 -11.54 -6.89
C VAL A 109 -6.11 -11.00 -8.19
N ALA A 110 -5.41 -9.87 -8.11
CA ALA A 110 -4.62 -9.33 -9.21
C ALA A 110 -3.12 -9.36 -8.86
N ASN A 111 -2.31 -9.79 -9.82
CA ASN A 111 -0.86 -9.83 -9.78
C ASN A 111 -0.30 -8.90 -10.86
N PHE A 112 0.84 -8.27 -10.60
CA PHE A 112 1.45 -7.24 -11.43
C PHE A 112 2.80 -7.72 -11.94
N GLU A 113 2.89 -8.02 -13.23
CA GLU A 113 4.09 -8.56 -13.88
C GLU A 113 5.08 -7.45 -14.33
N ASP A 114 4.63 -6.19 -14.29
CA ASP A 114 5.39 -5.00 -14.69
C ASP A 114 5.42 -3.95 -13.56
N ILE A 115 6.12 -2.84 -13.80
CA ILE A 115 6.33 -1.75 -12.84
C ILE A 115 4.99 -1.17 -12.35
N VAL A 116 4.89 -0.99 -11.03
CA VAL A 116 3.74 -0.36 -10.37
C VAL A 116 4.19 0.90 -9.62
N VAL A 117 3.59 2.05 -9.97
CA VAL A 117 3.87 3.33 -9.33
C VAL A 117 2.56 3.96 -8.86
N PHE A 118 2.50 4.27 -7.57
CA PHE A 118 1.51 5.13 -6.94
C PHE A 118 2.30 6.14 -6.10
N LYS A 119 2.90 7.13 -6.76
CA LYS A 119 3.78 8.12 -6.13
C LYS A 119 3.03 9.43 -5.91
N ASP A 120 3.22 10.06 -4.75
CA ASP A 120 2.55 11.32 -4.41
C ASP A 120 1.01 11.19 -4.48
N CYS A 121 0.47 9.98 -4.30
CA CYS A 121 -0.95 9.71 -4.48
C CYS A 121 -1.74 9.86 -3.17
N THR A 122 -3.05 9.98 -3.27
CA THR A 122 -3.97 9.85 -2.13
C THR A 122 -5.04 8.82 -2.46
N PHE A 123 -5.17 7.78 -1.63
CA PHE A 123 -6.29 6.85 -1.65
C PHE A 123 -7.30 7.32 -0.60
N GLU A 124 -8.43 7.88 -1.04
CA GLU A 124 -9.47 8.38 -0.12
C GLU A 124 -10.27 7.25 0.53
N GLN A 125 -10.35 6.09 -0.14
CA GLN A 125 -11.02 4.89 0.35
C GLN A 125 -10.04 3.72 0.45
N LYS A 126 -10.51 2.47 0.29
CA LYS A 126 -9.71 1.27 0.53
C LYS A 126 -8.65 1.04 -0.54
N ALA A 127 -7.49 0.55 -0.11
CA ALA A 127 -6.43 0.09 -1.00
C ALA A 127 -6.07 -1.38 -0.68
N MET A 128 -6.63 -2.30 -1.47
CA MET A 128 -6.63 -3.74 -1.16
C MET A 128 -5.67 -4.52 -2.08
N PHE A 129 -4.44 -4.73 -1.64
CA PHE A 129 -3.37 -5.46 -2.36
C PHE A 129 -3.05 -6.82 -1.72
N LYS A 130 -4.03 -7.43 -1.06
CA LYS A 130 -3.86 -8.72 -0.37
C LYS A 130 -3.68 -9.85 -1.39
N TYR A 131 -2.72 -10.75 -1.14
CA TYR A 131 -2.30 -11.83 -2.06
C TYR A 131 -1.69 -11.39 -3.39
N SER A 132 -1.50 -10.09 -3.64
CA SER A 132 -0.89 -9.63 -4.90
C SER A 132 0.59 -9.94 -4.96
N ASP A 133 1.02 -10.47 -6.09
CA ASP A 133 2.44 -10.58 -6.46
C ASP A 133 2.85 -9.36 -7.30
N PHE A 134 3.96 -8.71 -6.93
CA PHE A 134 4.58 -7.62 -7.66
C PHE A 134 5.96 -8.06 -8.15
N GLU A 135 6.07 -8.36 -9.45
CA GLU A 135 7.26 -8.96 -10.03
C GLU A 135 8.38 -7.95 -10.32
N ARG A 136 8.02 -6.67 -10.41
CA ARG A 136 8.94 -5.56 -10.76
C ARG A 136 8.92 -4.47 -9.68
N ASN A 137 9.78 -3.47 -9.91
CA ASN A 137 9.95 -2.36 -8.98
C ASN A 137 8.61 -1.70 -8.70
N THR A 138 8.34 -1.47 -7.42
CA THR A 138 7.08 -0.89 -6.95
C THR A 138 7.35 0.38 -6.14
N ASN A 139 6.57 1.44 -6.33
CA ASN A 139 6.80 2.71 -5.66
C ASN A 139 5.49 3.29 -5.10
N PHE A 140 5.40 3.37 -3.77
CA PHE A 140 4.34 4.03 -3.04
C PHE A 140 4.81 5.31 -2.33
N SER A 141 5.99 5.85 -2.66
CA SER A 141 6.56 6.99 -1.92
C SER A 141 5.65 8.24 -1.96
N ASN A 142 5.65 8.97 -0.85
CA ASN A 142 4.86 10.19 -0.60
C ASN A 142 3.34 9.99 -0.70
N THR A 143 2.85 8.76 -0.59
CA THR A 143 1.43 8.44 -0.74
C THR A 143 0.69 8.40 0.59
N LYS A 144 -0.57 8.85 0.56
CA LYS A 144 -1.48 8.85 1.70
C LYS A 144 -2.56 7.78 1.52
N PHE A 145 -2.67 6.87 2.47
CA PHE A 145 -3.77 5.90 2.57
C PHE A 145 -4.71 6.37 3.67
N LYS A 146 -5.84 6.96 3.28
CA LYS A 146 -6.83 7.50 4.22
C LYS A 146 -7.85 6.45 4.68
N GLY A 147 -8.14 5.47 3.83
CA GLY A 147 -8.96 4.31 4.21
C GLY A 147 -8.11 3.08 4.55
N ASP A 148 -8.80 1.99 4.90
CA ASP A 148 -8.16 0.70 5.16
C ASP A 148 -7.19 0.30 4.04
N SER A 149 -5.99 -0.14 4.40
CA SER A 149 -5.00 -0.61 3.45
C SER A 149 -4.42 -1.96 3.87
N THR A 150 -4.27 -2.87 2.91
CA THR A 150 -3.72 -4.19 3.19
C THR A 150 -2.81 -4.68 2.08
N PHE A 151 -1.65 -5.17 2.51
CA PHE A 151 -0.64 -5.88 1.72
C PHE A 151 -0.43 -7.28 2.30
N LYS A 152 -1.48 -7.83 2.95
CA LYS A 152 -1.40 -9.14 3.62
C LYS A 152 -1.12 -10.23 2.57
N TYR A 153 -0.15 -11.10 2.84
CA TYR A 153 0.33 -12.10 1.87
C TYR A 153 0.84 -11.54 0.53
N ALA A 154 1.10 -10.24 0.41
CA ALA A 154 1.67 -9.68 -0.81
C ALA A 154 3.14 -10.07 -0.93
N LYS A 155 3.60 -10.28 -2.16
CA LYS A 155 5.00 -10.62 -2.46
C LYS A 155 5.60 -9.54 -3.36
N PHE A 156 6.79 -9.08 -2.99
CA PHE A 156 7.54 -8.09 -3.75
C PHE A 156 8.88 -8.70 -4.18
N ASP A 157 9.03 -8.99 -5.47
CA ASP A 157 10.21 -9.70 -6.02
C ASP A 157 11.39 -8.79 -6.32
N ARG A 158 11.14 -7.48 -6.35
CA ARG A 158 12.10 -6.42 -6.63
C ARG A 158 11.94 -5.27 -5.64
N ASP A 159 12.70 -4.21 -5.86
CA ASP A 159 12.77 -3.07 -4.94
C ASP A 159 11.40 -2.43 -4.77
N ILE A 160 11.05 -2.14 -3.51
CA ILE A 160 9.84 -1.41 -3.15
C ILE A 160 10.14 -0.32 -2.13
N THR A 161 9.48 0.82 -2.30
CA THR A 161 9.56 1.94 -1.37
C THR A 161 8.17 2.40 -0.92
N PHE A 162 8.06 2.63 0.39
CA PHE A 162 6.96 3.30 1.06
C PHE A 162 7.47 4.59 1.72
N GLU A 163 8.56 5.19 1.25
CA GLU A 163 9.14 6.38 1.90
C GLU A 163 8.16 7.55 1.97
N ASN A 164 8.14 8.23 3.12
CA ASN A 164 7.26 9.37 3.41
C ASN A 164 5.76 9.06 3.20
N THR A 165 5.32 7.81 3.39
CA THR A 165 3.89 7.46 3.32
C THR A 165 3.17 7.74 4.62
N SER A 166 1.88 8.03 4.56
CA SER A 166 1.01 8.07 5.73
C SER A 166 -0.12 7.04 5.61
N PHE A 167 -0.34 6.29 6.68
CA PHE A 167 -1.48 5.38 6.84
C PHE A 167 -2.36 5.93 7.97
N GLU A 168 -3.54 6.45 7.60
CA GLU A 168 -4.46 7.08 8.57
C GLU A 168 -5.34 6.06 9.29
N GLU A 169 -5.56 4.89 8.68
CA GLU A 169 -6.30 3.75 9.23
C GLU A 169 -5.35 2.54 9.42
N PRO A 170 -5.79 1.46 10.12
CA PRO A 170 -4.95 0.29 10.36
C PRO A 170 -4.34 -0.29 9.07
N ALA A 171 -3.01 -0.38 9.03
CA ALA A 171 -2.27 -0.92 7.89
C ALA A 171 -1.68 -2.29 8.22
N THR A 172 -1.90 -3.27 7.35
CA THR A 172 -1.37 -4.62 7.56
C THR A 172 -0.53 -5.16 6.40
N PHE A 173 0.68 -5.57 6.74
CA PHE A 173 1.67 -6.28 5.91
C PHE A 173 1.84 -7.73 6.38
N LYS A 174 0.85 -8.27 7.10
CA LYS A 174 0.94 -9.59 7.72
C LYS A 174 1.19 -10.67 6.67
N TYR A 175 2.18 -11.53 6.89
CA TYR A 175 2.67 -12.53 5.91
C TYR A 175 3.20 -11.96 4.58
N ALA A 176 3.47 -10.65 4.49
CA ALA A 176 4.12 -10.11 3.29
C ALA A 176 5.56 -10.60 3.18
N ASP A 177 6.03 -10.73 1.94
CA ASP A 177 7.39 -11.19 1.60
C ASP A 177 8.09 -10.14 0.75
N PHE A 178 9.17 -9.57 1.29
CA PHE A 178 10.02 -8.59 0.62
C PHE A 178 11.34 -9.27 0.25
N ASN A 179 11.51 -9.60 -1.04
CA ASN A 179 12.70 -10.29 -1.54
C ASN A 179 13.92 -9.35 -1.69
N ARG A 180 13.68 -8.04 -1.69
CA ARG A 180 14.71 -6.98 -1.74
C ARG A 180 14.53 -6.01 -0.59
N PHE A 181 15.52 -5.12 -0.42
CA PHE A 181 15.47 -4.07 0.57
C PHE A 181 14.22 -3.22 0.40
N VAL A 182 13.53 -2.93 1.50
CA VAL A 182 12.35 -2.07 1.54
C VAL A 182 12.55 -0.92 2.51
N SER A 183 12.17 0.28 2.10
CA SER A 183 12.25 1.48 2.92
C SER A 183 10.85 1.98 3.28
N PHE A 184 10.60 2.13 4.58
CA PHE A 184 9.47 2.87 5.15
C PHE A 184 9.94 4.22 5.71
N LYS A 185 11.12 4.72 5.32
CA LYS A 185 11.74 5.87 5.95
C LYS A 185 10.80 7.09 5.97
N ASN A 186 10.73 7.75 7.13
CA ASN A 186 9.86 8.88 7.43
C ASN A 186 8.35 8.62 7.27
N SER A 187 7.90 7.37 7.20
CA SER A 187 6.47 7.06 7.15
C SER A 187 5.80 7.25 8.51
N VAL A 188 4.49 7.47 8.48
CA VAL A 188 3.66 7.60 9.67
C VAL A 188 2.52 6.60 9.61
N PHE A 189 2.33 5.85 10.69
CA PHE A 189 1.19 4.98 10.91
C PHE A 189 0.38 5.57 12.07
N ASN A 190 -0.75 6.21 11.75
CA ASN A 190 -1.60 6.87 12.75
C ASN A 190 -2.36 5.86 13.61
N GLU A 191 -2.57 4.66 13.08
CA GLU A 191 -3.26 3.54 13.72
C GLU A 191 -2.35 2.31 13.77
N SER A 192 -2.85 1.22 14.36
CA SER A 192 -2.08 -0.02 14.56
C SER A 192 -1.42 -0.52 13.26
N ALA A 193 -0.10 -0.74 13.32
CA ALA A 193 0.70 -1.25 12.20
C ALA A 193 1.08 -2.72 12.40
N ILE A 194 0.70 -3.59 11.45
CA ILE A 194 0.81 -5.04 11.62
C ILE A 194 1.74 -5.66 10.57
N PHE A 195 2.95 -6.03 10.98
CA PHE A 195 3.98 -6.75 10.21
C PHE A 195 4.17 -8.20 10.68
N LYS A 196 3.14 -8.77 11.31
CA LYS A 196 3.20 -10.12 11.86
C LYS A 196 3.51 -11.16 10.76
N TYR A 197 4.48 -12.05 10.99
CA TYR A 197 4.97 -13.03 10.01
C TYR A 197 5.53 -12.44 8.72
N THR A 198 5.83 -11.14 8.65
CA THR A 198 6.50 -10.55 7.49
C THR A 198 7.93 -11.05 7.39
N GLU A 199 8.40 -11.31 6.17
CA GLU A 199 9.80 -11.65 5.90
C GLU A 199 10.46 -10.53 5.09
N PHE A 200 11.49 -9.91 5.65
CA PHE A 200 12.37 -8.94 5.00
C PHE A 200 13.69 -9.65 4.67
N LYS A 201 13.86 -10.12 3.44
CA LYS A 201 14.96 -11.03 3.09
C LYS A 201 16.28 -10.32 2.79
N ASP A 202 16.23 -9.04 2.44
CA ASP A 202 17.39 -8.21 2.10
C ASP A 202 17.36 -6.86 2.85
N GLY A 203 16.81 -6.89 4.06
CA GLY A 203 16.76 -5.77 4.98
C GLY A 203 15.53 -4.88 4.88
N VAL A 204 15.38 -4.02 5.89
CA VAL A 204 14.32 -3.01 5.98
C VAL A 204 14.81 -1.77 6.73
N SER A 205 14.40 -0.60 6.26
CA SER A 205 14.54 0.66 7.01
C SER A 205 13.19 1.14 7.54
N PHE A 206 13.12 1.27 8.87
CA PHE A 206 12.11 2.01 9.62
C PHE A 206 12.67 3.33 10.16
N ARG A 207 13.67 3.91 9.47
CA ARG A 207 14.31 5.15 9.89
C ARG A 207 13.29 6.29 9.99
N ASN A 208 13.25 6.97 11.13
CA ASN A 208 12.32 8.06 11.43
C ASN A 208 10.84 7.68 11.23
N VAL A 209 10.49 6.39 11.31
CA VAL A 209 9.08 5.97 11.23
C VAL A 209 8.40 6.29 12.55
N LYS A 210 7.20 6.83 12.46
CA LYS A 210 6.32 7.05 13.60
C LYS A 210 5.17 6.06 13.58
N PHE A 211 5.11 5.24 14.62
CA PHE A 211 3.95 4.42 14.93
C PHE A 211 3.20 5.11 16.08
N GLU A 212 2.13 5.82 15.74
CA GLU A 212 1.32 6.59 16.72
C GLU A 212 0.47 5.67 17.59
N GLU A 213 0.34 4.38 17.23
CA GLU A 213 -0.35 3.32 17.98
C GLU A 213 0.55 2.07 18.13
N ASP A 214 -0.05 0.91 18.39
CA ASP A 214 0.68 -0.36 18.56
C ASP A 214 1.41 -0.82 17.28
N LEU A 215 2.63 -1.33 17.46
CA LEU A 215 3.41 -2.01 16.43
C LEU A 215 3.45 -3.52 16.68
N ASN A 216 2.89 -4.32 15.77
CA ASN A 216 2.96 -5.78 15.85
C ASN A 216 3.95 -6.37 14.84
N ILE A 217 5.10 -6.81 15.33
CA ILE A 217 6.17 -7.48 14.56
C ILE A 217 6.34 -8.95 14.98
N LYS A 218 5.30 -9.59 15.52
CA LYS A 218 5.38 -11.00 15.95
C LYS A 218 5.79 -11.91 14.81
N TYR A 219 6.74 -12.80 15.08
CA TYR A 219 7.27 -13.74 14.09
C TYR A 219 7.87 -13.10 12.83
N THR A 220 8.06 -11.77 12.80
CA THR A 220 8.76 -11.10 11.70
C THR A 220 10.20 -11.58 11.65
N LYS A 221 10.71 -11.77 10.44
CA LYS A 221 12.12 -12.08 10.19
C LYS A 221 12.74 -10.98 9.36
N VAL A 222 13.89 -10.49 9.80
CA VAL A 222 14.75 -9.59 9.03
C VAL A 222 16.08 -10.30 8.80
N SER A 223 16.46 -10.41 7.54
CA SER A 223 17.80 -10.80 7.08
C SER A 223 18.42 -9.59 6.39
N GLY A 224 19.67 -9.25 6.73
CA GLY A 224 20.34 -8.06 6.21
C GLY A 224 20.17 -6.84 7.13
N GLU A 225 20.13 -5.66 6.51
CA GLU A 225 20.07 -4.39 7.23
C GLU A 225 18.75 -4.23 8.01
N PHE A 226 18.84 -3.68 9.22
CA PHE A 226 17.68 -3.34 10.04
C PHE A 226 17.88 -1.95 10.64
N ASP A 227 17.54 -0.91 9.88
CA ASP A 227 17.70 0.49 10.30
C ASP A 227 16.43 0.97 11.00
N ILE A 228 16.52 1.16 12.32
CA ILE A 228 15.46 1.69 13.18
C ILE A 228 15.84 3.07 13.76
N THR A 229 16.80 3.75 13.16
CA THR A 229 17.30 5.04 13.66
C THR A 229 16.17 6.06 13.69
N GLY A 230 15.89 6.63 14.86
CA GLY A 230 14.81 7.61 15.03
C GLY A 230 13.39 7.03 14.91
N MET A 231 13.25 5.70 14.91
CA MET A 231 11.94 5.05 14.94
C MET A 231 11.25 5.31 16.30
N GLU A 232 10.01 5.77 16.27
CA GLU A 232 9.18 6.06 17.44
C GLU A 232 7.96 5.14 17.45
N VAL A 233 7.62 4.59 18.63
CA VAL A 233 6.39 3.83 18.86
C VAL A 233 5.73 4.38 20.12
N ALA A 234 4.52 4.91 20.00
CA ALA A 234 3.85 5.62 21.08
C ALA A 234 3.32 4.69 22.18
N PHE A 235 2.83 3.49 21.83
CA PHE A 235 2.18 2.57 22.75
C PHE A 235 3.01 1.30 23.04
N ASP A 236 2.69 0.15 22.43
CA ASP A 236 3.47 -1.09 22.61
C ASP A 236 4.07 -1.64 21.32
N ILE A 237 5.14 -2.42 21.51
CA ILE A 237 5.73 -3.25 20.47
C ILE A 237 5.51 -4.71 20.86
N ASP A 238 4.68 -5.41 20.09
CA ASP A 238 4.55 -6.85 20.21
C ASP A 238 5.56 -7.56 19.29
N SER A 239 6.70 -7.93 19.86
CA SER A 239 7.83 -8.54 19.16
C SER A 239 8.08 -10.01 19.49
N LYS A 240 7.03 -10.74 19.90
CA LYS A 240 7.16 -12.15 20.24
C LYS A 240 7.69 -12.95 19.04
N TYR A 241 8.79 -13.67 19.24
CA TYR A 241 9.46 -14.50 18.23
C TYR A 241 9.99 -13.75 17.00
N THR A 242 10.11 -12.43 17.06
CA THR A 242 10.78 -11.64 16.02
C THR A 242 12.25 -12.00 15.96
N LYS A 243 12.79 -12.16 14.76
CA LYS A 243 14.20 -12.49 14.51
C LYS A 243 14.84 -11.43 13.62
N ILE A 244 15.94 -10.84 14.08
CA ILE A 244 16.80 -9.96 13.28
C ILE A 244 18.14 -10.67 13.11
N ASN A 245 18.50 -11.02 11.88
CA ASN A 245 19.71 -11.76 11.54
C ASN A 245 19.89 -13.03 12.41
N GLY A 246 18.80 -13.80 12.56
CA GLY A 246 18.75 -15.02 13.37
C GLY A 246 18.66 -14.83 14.89
N LYS A 247 18.89 -13.61 15.41
CA LYS A 247 18.84 -13.30 16.84
C LYS A 247 17.45 -12.81 17.25
N SER A 248 17.03 -13.14 18.47
CA SER A 248 15.76 -12.62 19.01
C SER A 248 15.83 -11.10 19.15
N PHE A 249 14.81 -10.40 18.66
CA PHE A 249 14.68 -8.96 18.86
C PHE A 249 14.35 -8.65 20.32
N ASN A 250 15.00 -7.60 20.85
CA ASN A 250 14.73 -7.09 22.19
C ASN A 250 14.28 -5.63 22.09
N LYS A 251 12.98 -5.40 22.31
CA LYS A 251 12.38 -4.05 22.24
C LYS A 251 12.95 -3.05 23.25
N TYR A 252 13.51 -3.51 24.36
CA TYR A 252 14.12 -2.63 25.37
C TYR A 252 15.42 -1.98 24.90
N LEU A 253 15.99 -2.44 23.78
CA LEU A 253 17.17 -1.82 23.17
C LEU A 253 16.83 -0.55 22.37
N MET A 254 15.55 -0.27 22.10
CA MET A 254 15.12 0.93 21.36
C MET A 254 14.86 2.15 22.25
N LYS A 255 14.84 1.99 23.59
CA LYS A 255 14.57 3.09 24.54
C LYS A 255 15.83 3.80 25.04
N ARG A 256 16.87 3.95 24.21
CA ARG A 256 18.11 4.66 24.57
C ARG A 256 18.44 5.75 23.57
#